data_AF-A0A959FZ22-F1
#
_entry.id   AF-A0A959FZ22-F1
#
_cell.length_a   1.000
_cell.length_b   1.000
_cell.length_c   1.000
_cell.angle_alpha   90.00
_cell.angle_beta   90.00
_cell.angle_gamma   90.00
#
_symmetry.space_group_name_H-M   'P 1'
#
loop_
_entity.id
_entity.type
_entity.pdbx_description
1 polymer ?
#
loop_
_entity_poly.entity_id
_entity_poly.type
_entity_poly.pdbx_seq_one_letter_code
_entity_poly.pdbx_strand_id
1 'polypeptide(L)'
;GIWQTWTWSQTRDEVRDLAIGLDEIGLKRGEAIAIIGGQFETEASGGVNIHTVRNIAKTGVNYISVGALTHSATSLDMSLKVVKKQLA
;
A
#
# COMPACT_ATOMS: atom_id res chain seq x y z
N GLY A 1 -11.59 18.26 14.23
CA GLY A 1 -12.30 17.44 15.24
C GLY A 1 -11.29 16.56 15.91
N ILE A 2 -11.40 16.44 17.24
CA ILE A 2 -10.51 15.79 18.22
C ILE A 2 -9.09 16.36 18.26
N TRP A 3 -8.87 17.37 19.10
CA TRP A 3 -7.55 17.77 19.58
C TRP A 3 -7.55 17.61 21.11
N GLN A 4 -6.98 16.52 21.59
CA GLN A 4 -6.61 16.40 23.00
C GLN A 4 -5.31 17.20 23.20
N THR A 5 -5.18 17.93 24.30
CA THR A 5 -3.93 18.62 24.69
C THR A 5 -3.21 17.82 25.76
N TRP A 6 -1.90 17.67 25.59
CA TRP A 6 -1.06 16.81 26.41
C TRP A 6 0.09 17.63 26.99
N THR A 7 0.49 17.33 28.23
CA THR A 7 1.75 17.82 28.79
C THR A 7 2.94 17.06 28.18
N TRP A 8 4.12 17.66 28.23
CA TRP A 8 5.35 17.01 27.74
C TRP A 8 5.63 15.66 28.38
N SER A 9 5.31 15.48 29.67
CA SER A 9 5.50 14.19 30.34
C SER A 9 4.57 13.14 29.73
N GLN A 10 3.29 13.47 29.53
CA GLN A 10 2.32 12.53 28.99
C GLN A 10 2.68 12.13 27.55
N THR A 11 3.08 13.07 26.70
CA THR A 11 3.54 12.75 25.35
C THR A 11 4.79 11.87 25.36
N ARG A 12 5.75 12.15 26.26
CA ARG A 12 6.95 11.31 26.41
C ARG A 12 6.57 9.89 26.81
N ASP A 13 5.63 9.73 27.73
CA ASP A 13 5.23 8.43 28.25
C ASP A 13 4.53 7.60 27.15
N GLU A 14 3.63 8.19 26.36
CA GLU A 14 3.04 7.51 25.18
C GLU A 14 4.07 7.12 24.12
N VAL A 15 4.99 8.02 23.79
CA VAL A 15 6.04 7.74 22.81
C VAL A 15 6.93 6.60 23.31
N ARG A 16 7.22 6.58 24.62
CA ARG A 16 7.98 5.50 25.25
C ARG A 16 7.23 4.17 25.20
N ASP A 17 5.96 4.16 25.59
CA ASP A 17 5.14 2.95 25.62
C ASP A 17 4.96 2.38 24.21
N LEU A 18 4.72 3.24 23.22
CA LEU A 18 4.71 2.84 21.81
C LEU A 18 6.05 2.25 21.39
N ALA A 19 7.17 2.92 21.68
CA ALA A 19 8.50 2.44 21.30
C ALA A 19 8.84 1.09 21.93
N ILE A 20 8.52 0.88 23.21
CA ILE A 20 8.69 -0.40 23.90
C ILE A 20 7.83 -1.48 23.25
N GLY A 21 6.54 -1.20 23.01
CA GLY A 21 5.65 -2.15 22.34
C GLY A 21 6.14 -2.54 20.94
N LEU A 22 6.70 -1.60 20.18
CA LEU A 22 7.29 -1.87 18.86
C LEU A 22 8.56 -2.74 18.94
N ASP A 23 9.40 -2.53 19.95
CA ASP A 23 10.58 -3.38 20.20
C ASP A 23 10.16 -4.80 20.62
N GLU A 24 9.14 -4.94 21.48
CA GLU A 24 8.61 -6.22 21.94
C GLU A 24 8.06 -7.10 20.81
N ILE A 25 7.39 -6.50 19.81
CA ILE A 25 6.93 -7.22 18.62
C ILE A 25 8.05 -7.49 17.60
N GLY A 26 9.29 -7.09 17.92
CA GLY A 26 10.49 -7.41 17.15
C GLY A 26 10.78 -6.47 15.99
N LEU A 27 10.19 -5.27 15.98
CA LEU A 27 10.40 -4.32 14.89
C LEU A 27 11.84 -3.81 14.86
N LYS A 28 12.48 -3.86 13.70
CA LYS A 28 13.86 -3.40 13.49
C LYS A 28 13.93 -2.09 12.72
N ARG A 29 15.06 -1.39 12.90
CA ARG A 29 15.35 -0.16 12.16
C ARG A 29 15.30 -0.40 10.65
N GLY A 30 14.46 0.35 9.95
CA GLY A 30 14.25 0.24 8.52
C GLY A 30 13.02 -0.58 8.12
N GLU A 31 12.34 -1.22 9.07
CA GLU A 31 11.05 -1.86 8.82
C GLU A 31 9.92 -0.83 8.80
N ALA A 32 8.87 -1.12 8.00
CA ALA A 32 7.73 -0.24 7.83
C ALA A 32 6.60 -0.64 8.80
N ILE A 33 6.04 0.34 9.51
CA ILE A 33 4.84 0.19 10.33
C ILE A 33 3.72 1.01 9.72
N ALA A 34 2.52 0.43 9.70
CA ALA A 34 1.27 1.15 9.49
C ALA A 34 0.45 1.09 10.78
N ILE A 35 0.18 2.24 11.39
CA ILE A 35 -0.80 2.37 12.48
C ILE A 35 -2.14 2.71 11.82
N ILE A 36 -3.06 1.75 11.83
CA ILE A 36 -4.36 1.90 11.18
C ILE A 36 -5.44 1.65 12.23
N GLY A 37 -6.26 2.66 12.51
CA GLY A 37 -7.52 2.44 13.22
C GLY A 37 -8.52 1.80 12.27
N GLY A 38 -9.04 0.61 12.60
CA GLY A 38 -9.95 -0.18 11.74
C GLY A 38 -11.34 0.45 11.48
N GLN A 39 -11.50 1.75 11.72
CA GLN A 39 -12.72 2.52 11.49
C GLN A 39 -12.83 3.06 10.05
N PHE A 40 -11.72 3.08 9.30
CA PHE A 40 -11.65 3.69 7.96
C PHE A 40 -10.96 2.75 6.96
N GLU A 41 -11.36 2.88 5.70
CA GLU A 41 -10.69 2.20 4.58
C GLU A 41 -9.27 2.73 4.41
N THR A 42 -8.36 1.85 3.99
CA THR A 42 -6.94 2.13 3.86
C THR A 42 -6.45 1.89 2.45
N GLU A 43 -5.52 2.74 2.01
CA GLU A 43 -4.93 2.67 0.69
C GLU A 43 -3.40 2.68 0.80
N ALA A 44 -2.75 1.76 0.07
CA ALA A 44 -1.32 1.85 -0.20
C ALA A 44 -1.06 2.38 -1.62
N SER A 45 -0.12 3.31 -1.74
CA SER A 45 0.32 3.88 -3.01
C SER A 45 1.84 4.08 -3.05
N GLY A 46 2.40 4.25 -4.25
CA GLY A 46 3.83 4.45 -4.46
C GLY A 46 4.64 3.13 -4.49
N GLY A 47 5.61 3.04 -5.40
CA GLY A 47 6.49 1.86 -5.51
C GLY A 47 5.79 0.54 -5.89
N VAL A 48 4.53 0.60 -6.35
CA VAL A 48 3.75 -0.59 -6.69
C VAL A 48 4.14 -1.12 -8.06
N ASN A 49 4.56 -2.39 -8.12
CA ASN A 49 4.86 -3.14 -9.33
C ASN A 49 4.57 -4.63 -9.12
N ILE A 50 4.77 -5.46 -10.14
CA ILE A 50 4.42 -6.89 -10.11
C ILE A 50 5.17 -7.67 -9.00
N HIS A 51 6.32 -7.19 -8.55
CA HIS A 51 7.11 -7.81 -7.49
C HIS A 51 6.68 -7.34 -6.10
N THR A 52 6.21 -6.10 -5.96
CA THR A 52 5.86 -5.51 -4.65
C THR A 52 4.39 -5.66 -4.29
N VAL A 53 3.48 -5.70 -5.27
CA VAL A 53 2.02 -5.64 -5.06
C VAL A 53 1.50 -6.73 -4.12
N ARG A 54 2.04 -7.95 -4.18
CA ARG A 54 1.63 -9.04 -3.28
C ARG A 54 2.00 -8.76 -1.83
N ASN A 55 3.20 -8.26 -1.57
CA ASN A 55 3.65 -7.97 -0.21
C ASN A 55 2.86 -6.79 0.37
N ILE A 56 2.55 -5.79 -0.47
CA ILE A 56 1.68 -4.67 -0.10
C ILE A 56 0.27 -5.19 0.23
N ALA A 57 -0.32 -6.08 -0.57
CA ALA A 57 -1.64 -6.64 -0.26
C ALA A 57 -1.67 -7.40 1.08
N LYS A 58 -0.58 -8.07 1.45
CA LYS A 58 -0.46 -8.80 2.71
C LYS A 58 -0.39 -7.90 3.94
N THR A 59 -0.17 -6.59 3.80
CA THR A 59 -0.19 -5.67 4.95
C THR A 59 -1.61 -5.43 5.48
N GLY A 60 -2.64 -5.85 4.75
CA GLY A 60 -4.03 -5.73 5.17
C GLY A 60 -4.72 -4.44 4.72
N VAL A 61 -4.14 -3.72 3.75
CA VAL A 61 -4.79 -2.53 3.16
C VAL A 61 -6.04 -2.90 2.34
N ASN A 62 -7.04 -2.00 2.32
CA ASN A 62 -8.28 -2.21 1.56
C ASN A 62 -8.09 -2.00 0.07
N TYR A 63 -7.28 -1.01 -0.31
CA TYR A 63 -7.01 -0.64 -1.70
C TYR A 63 -5.51 -0.50 -1.97
N ILE A 64 -5.13 -0.76 -3.22
CA ILE A 64 -3.78 -0.53 -3.73
C ILE A 64 -3.88 0.31 -5.01
N SER A 65 -3.32 1.51 -4.99
CA SER A 65 -3.28 2.39 -6.15
C SER A 65 -1.99 2.19 -6.94
N VAL A 66 -2.15 1.89 -8.23
CA VAL A 66 -1.04 1.57 -9.15
C VAL A 66 -0.99 2.57 -10.28
N GLY A 67 -0.23 3.65 -10.10
CA GLY A 67 -0.11 4.69 -11.12
C GLY A 67 0.41 4.16 -12.46
N ALA A 68 1.31 3.16 -12.45
CA ALA A 68 1.92 2.61 -13.67
C ALA A 68 0.90 2.06 -14.67
N LEU A 69 -0.31 1.70 -14.21
CA LEU A 69 -1.40 1.25 -15.09
C LEU A 69 -1.88 2.32 -16.07
N THR A 70 -1.66 3.61 -15.77
CA THR A 70 -2.12 4.71 -16.62
C THR A 70 -0.98 5.44 -17.33
N HIS A 71 0.15 5.65 -16.67
CA HIS A 71 1.28 6.41 -17.25
C HIS A 71 2.42 5.54 -17.79
N SER A 72 2.35 4.21 -17.66
CA SER A 72 3.43 3.31 -18.08
C SER A 72 2.94 1.95 -18.58
N ALA A 73 1.67 1.86 -18.98
CA ALA A 73 1.13 0.64 -19.56
C ALA A 73 1.74 0.38 -20.95
N THR A 74 2.23 -0.83 -21.16
CA THR A 74 2.69 -1.27 -22.50
C THR A 74 1.49 -1.49 -23.41
N SER A 75 1.57 -0.99 -24.64
CA SER A 75 0.54 -1.22 -25.65
C SER A 75 0.44 -2.70 -26.00
N LEU A 76 -0.79 -3.19 -26.14
CA LEU A 76 -1.05 -4.54 -26.60
C LEU A 76 -0.87 -4.59 -28.13
N ASP A 77 0.02 -5.47 -28.60
CA ASP A 77 0.18 -5.70 -30.03
C ASP A 77 -1.00 -6.53 -30.56
N MET A 78 -1.74 -5.96 -31.52
CA MET A 78 -2.93 -6.57 -32.09
C MET A 78 -2.88 -6.45 -33.61
N SER A 79 -3.12 -7.56 -34.31
CA SER A 79 -3.22 -7.58 -35.76
C SER A 79 -4.54 -8.20 -36.21
N LEU A 80 -5.13 -7.63 -37.26
CA LEU A 80 -6.37 -8.12 -37.85
C LEU A 80 -6.05 -8.85 -39.15
N LYS A 81 -6.37 -10.15 -39.21
CA LYS A 81 -6.16 -10.98 -40.40
C LYS A 81 -7.49 -11.20 -41.12
N VAL A 82 -7.61 -10.64 -42.32
CA VAL A 82 -8.77 -10.87 -43.18
C VAL A 82 -8.60 -12.17 -43.96
N VAL A 83 -9.53 -13.11 -43.80
CA VAL A 83 -9.61 -14.34 -44.59
C VAL A 83 -10.70 -14.18 -45.65
N LYS A 84 -10.33 -14.30 -46.92
CA LYS A 84 -11.31 -14.40 -48.02
C LYS A 84 -11.84 -15.83 -48.08
N LYS A 85 -13.16 -15.98 -48.09
CA LYS A 85 -13.82 -17.24 -48.41
C LYS A 85 -13.76 -17.44 -49.92
N GLN A 86 -13.05 -18.47 -50.39
CA GLN A 86 -13.01 -18.85 -51.80
C GLN A 86 -14.35 -19.55 -52.12
N LEU A 87 -15.16 -18.93 -52.98
CA LEU A 87 -16.38 -19.56 -53.48
C LEU A 87 -15.99 -20.51 -54.60
N ALA A 88 -16.40 -21.78 -54.46
CA ALA A 88 -16.24 -22.84 -55.45
C ALA A 88 -17.13 -22.60 -56.68
#